data_AF-A0A971JY03-F1
#
_entry.id   AF-A0A971JY03-F1
#
_cell.length_a   1.000
_cell.length_b   1.000
_cell.length_c   1.000
_cell.angle_alpha   90.00
_cell.angle_beta   90.00
_cell.angle_gamma   90.00
#
_symmetry.space_group_name_H-M   'P 1'
#
loop_
_entity.id
_entity.type
_entity.pdbx_description
1 polymer ?
#
loop_
_entity_poly.entity_id
_entity_poly.type
_entity_poly.pdbx_seq_one_letter_code
_entity_poly.pdbx_strand_id
1 'polypeptide(L)'
;MPGRGGTKISTTDTTSLNAMGPDDVTRQEFSTVLRGYDRDEVRSFLDRVALAWHRSLLRSATRPTDDAEGVAAPESEEGSPAPATTEADAGAVAEDDAEPTDEEPTAEDEPAPSVATPTPGAVVTPGAVTGEGAEAAERDRATAYAQRLAAELDRASARTELAQAQQQALQVIDTAQRRADVVLQGARARARSEAEATLADARSRLAPLLEQERAVQARLAKLRDDLEALTRAVADAPDAPLPTAEEVVDEVEEDPSTPQPPFPHGFGSVTVE
;
A
#
# COMPACT_ATOMS: atom_id res chain seq x y z
N MET A 1 -3.39 -22.77 -52.58
CA MET A 1 -2.44 -23.28 -51.56
C MET A 1 -1.10 -22.57 -51.73
N PRO A 2 -0.80 -21.57 -50.90
CA PRO A 2 0.59 -21.18 -50.67
C PRO A 2 0.95 -21.11 -49.18
N GLY A 3 2.21 -21.43 -48.89
CA GLY A 3 2.98 -20.73 -47.85
C GLY A 3 2.94 -21.29 -46.43
N ARG A 4 3.68 -22.37 -46.17
CA ARG A 4 4.23 -22.63 -44.83
C ARG A 4 5.31 -21.58 -44.54
N GLY A 5 4.99 -20.59 -43.71
CA GLY A 5 5.95 -19.64 -43.14
C GLY A 5 5.92 -19.75 -41.62
N GLY A 6 6.61 -20.77 -41.07
CA GLY A 6 6.89 -20.83 -39.64
C GLY A 6 8.03 -19.88 -39.33
N THR A 7 7.72 -18.70 -38.80
CA THR A 7 8.72 -17.84 -38.16
C THR A 7 9.10 -18.47 -36.82
N LYS A 8 10.20 -19.23 -36.86
CA LYS A 8 10.99 -19.56 -35.68
C LYS A 8 11.46 -18.24 -35.08
N ILE A 9 11.10 -17.96 -33.83
CA ILE A 9 11.82 -16.96 -33.04
C ILE A 9 13.22 -17.53 -32.81
N SER A 10 14.18 -17.01 -33.58
CA SER A 10 15.59 -17.34 -33.45
C SER A 10 16.08 -16.88 -32.08
N THR A 11 16.57 -17.84 -31.31
CA THR A 11 17.37 -17.68 -30.10
C THR A 11 18.72 -17.02 -30.44
N THR A 12 18.73 -15.76 -30.85
CA THR A 12 19.94 -14.95 -31.03
C THR A 12 19.58 -13.47 -30.93
N ASP A 13 19.31 -12.97 -29.73
CA ASP A 13 19.46 -11.53 -29.44
C ASP A 13 19.66 -11.28 -27.93
N THR A 14 20.60 -12.00 -27.33
CA THR A 14 20.98 -11.81 -25.92
C THR A 14 22.04 -10.70 -25.76
N THR A 15 22.28 -9.89 -26.80
CA THR A 15 23.31 -8.82 -26.79
C THR A 15 22.73 -7.41 -26.72
N SER A 16 21.41 -7.23 -26.86
CA SER A 16 20.73 -5.92 -26.68
C SER A 16 20.16 -5.70 -25.27
N LEU A 17 20.67 -6.44 -24.27
CA LEU A 17 20.14 -6.52 -22.89
C LEU A 17 20.22 -5.22 -22.05
N ASN A 18 20.53 -4.06 -22.62
CA ASN A 18 20.84 -2.85 -21.83
C ASN A 18 20.17 -1.55 -22.32
N ALA A 19 19.10 -1.63 -23.10
CA ALA A 19 18.40 -0.43 -23.58
C ALA A 19 16.86 -0.47 -23.42
N MET A 20 16.36 -1.16 -22.40
CA MET A 20 14.96 -1.01 -21.98
C MET A 20 14.97 -0.24 -20.67
N GLY A 21 14.39 0.95 -20.66
CA GLY A 21 14.16 1.72 -19.44
C GLY A 21 12.91 1.21 -18.70
N PRO A 22 12.75 1.57 -17.41
CA PRO A 22 11.56 1.22 -16.65
C PRO A 22 10.25 1.74 -17.27
N ASP A 23 10.29 2.88 -17.98
CA ASP A 23 9.14 3.42 -18.72
C ASP A 23 8.86 2.72 -20.04
N ASP A 24 9.81 1.92 -20.55
CA ASP A 24 9.59 1.09 -21.73
C ASP A 24 8.81 -0.18 -21.38
N VAL A 25 8.96 -0.69 -20.15
CA VAL A 25 8.23 -1.87 -19.65
C VAL A 25 6.72 -1.61 -19.55
N THR A 26 6.31 -0.40 -19.16
CA THR A 26 4.90 -0.02 -19.06
C THR A 26 4.25 0.26 -20.41
N ARG A 27 5.04 0.62 -21.42
CA ARG A 27 4.59 0.87 -22.80
C ARG A 27 4.55 -0.38 -23.68
N GLN A 28 4.99 -1.52 -23.15
CA GLN A 28 5.04 -2.76 -23.91
C GLN A 28 3.63 -3.29 -24.23
N GLU A 29 3.37 -3.55 -25.51
CA GLU A 29 2.11 -4.16 -25.96
C GLU A 29 2.26 -5.66 -26.16
N PHE A 30 1.24 -6.41 -25.74
CA PHE A 30 1.18 -7.87 -25.87
C PHE A 30 0.00 -8.28 -26.76
N SER A 31 0.21 -9.30 -27.61
CA SER A 31 -0.86 -9.85 -28.44
C SER A 31 -1.95 -10.51 -27.59
N THR A 32 -3.20 -10.17 -27.83
CA THR A 32 -4.36 -10.79 -27.17
C THR A 32 -4.78 -12.08 -27.87
N VAL A 33 -4.89 -13.17 -27.13
CA VAL A 33 -5.30 -14.50 -27.62
C VAL A 33 -6.55 -14.98 -26.86
N LEU A 34 -7.29 -15.94 -27.43
CA LEU A 34 -8.59 -16.46 -26.93
C LEU A 34 -8.57 -16.94 -25.46
N ARG A 35 -7.39 -17.28 -24.93
CA ARG A 35 -7.11 -17.51 -23.51
C ARG A 35 -5.76 -16.90 -23.18
N GLY A 36 -5.68 -16.15 -22.09
CA GLY A 36 -4.46 -15.50 -21.63
C GLY A 36 -4.63 -14.92 -20.25
N TYR A 37 -3.55 -14.31 -19.75
CA TYR A 37 -3.58 -13.54 -18.50
C TYR A 37 -4.52 -12.33 -18.63
N ASP A 38 -5.15 -11.96 -17.52
CA ASP A 38 -6.00 -10.79 -17.47
C ASP A 38 -5.19 -9.52 -17.80
N ARG A 39 -5.71 -8.70 -18.70
CA ARG A 39 -4.97 -7.55 -19.23
C ARG A 39 -4.70 -6.51 -18.15
N ASP A 40 -5.64 -6.31 -17.23
CA ASP A 40 -5.54 -5.29 -16.21
C ASP A 40 -4.65 -5.77 -15.05
N GLU A 41 -4.66 -7.07 -14.77
CA GLU A 41 -3.70 -7.71 -13.85
C GLU A 41 -2.25 -7.59 -14.36
N VAL A 42 -2.02 -7.90 -15.64
CA VAL A 42 -0.69 -7.79 -16.26
C VAL A 42 -0.20 -6.34 -16.25
N ARG A 43 -1.07 -5.38 -16.58
CA ARG A 43 -0.71 -3.95 -16.50
C ARG A 43 -0.35 -3.53 -15.07
N SER A 44 -1.18 -3.87 -14.10
CA SER A 44 -0.93 -3.57 -12.69
C SER A 44 0.36 -4.22 -12.17
N PHE A 45 0.70 -5.39 -12.70
CA PHE A 45 1.97 -6.06 -12.42
C PHE A 45 3.16 -5.29 -13.03
N LEU A 46 3.08 -4.92 -14.30
CA LEU A 46 4.14 -4.17 -14.99
C LEU A 46 4.38 -2.80 -14.35
N ASP A 47 3.34 -2.11 -13.89
CA ASP A 47 3.47 -0.86 -13.14
C ASP A 47 4.28 -1.06 -11.85
N ARG A 48 4.02 -2.14 -11.09
CA ARG A 48 4.79 -2.47 -9.88
C ARG A 48 6.25 -2.79 -10.18
N VAL A 49 6.52 -3.49 -11.28
CA VAL A 49 7.88 -3.82 -11.72
C VAL A 49 8.64 -2.55 -12.10
N ALA A 50 8.04 -1.66 -12.89
CA ALA A 50 8.64 -0.39 -13.29
C ALA A 50 8.97 0.51 -12.08
N LEU A 51 8.07 0.54 -11.09
CA LEU A 51 8.27 1.28 -9.84
C LEU A 51 9.40 0.69 -8.99
N ALA A 52 9.47 -0.63 -8.88
CA ALA A 52 10.56 -1.32 -8.16
C ALA A 52 11.92 -1.09 -8.83
N TRP A 53 11.95 -1.07 -10.17
CA TRP A 53 13.16 -0.78 -10.93
C TRP A 53 13.61 0.68 -10.76
N HIS A 54 12.70 1.66 -10.84
CA HIS A 54 13.00 3.06 -10.53
C HIS A 54 13.63 3.23 -9.15
N ARG A 55 13.08 2.57 -8.13
CA ARG A 55 13.65 2.58 -6.78
C ARG A 55 15.04 1.96 -6.73
N SER A 56 15.29 0.90 -7.51
CA SER A 56 16.62 0.29 -7.60
C SER A 56 17.64 1.23 -8.24
N LEU A 57 17.26 1.93 -9.33
CA LEU A 57 18.11 2.90 -10.01
C LEU A 57 18.47 4.08 -9.10
N LEU A 58 17.49 4.61 -8.37
CA LEU A 58 17.70 5.68 -7.40
C LEU A 58 18.64 5.23 -6.27
N ARG A 59 18.47 4.02 -5.74
CA ARG A 59 19.37 3.46 -4.71
C ARG A 59 20.81 3.28 -5.21
N SER A 60 21.00 2.86 -6.46
CA SER A 60 22.33 2.74 -7.05
C SER A 60 22.98 4.11 -7.29
N ALA A 61 22.20 5.14 -7.58
CA ALA A 61 22.71 6.51 -7.77
C ALA A 61 23.09 7.19 -6.44
N THR A 62 22.48 6.80 -5.33
CA THR A 62 22.74 7.37 -4.00
C THR A 62 23.76 6.60 -3.17
N ARG A 63 24.45 5.60 -3.74
CA ARG A 63 25.55 4.92 -3.04
C ARG A 63 26.75 5.88 -3.02
N PRO A 64 27.21 6.37 -1.85
CA PRO A 64 28.45 7.12 -1.78
C PRO A 64 29.57 6.18 -2.19
N THR A 65 30.43 6.63 -3.10
CA THR A 65 31.74 6.03 -3.31
C THR A 65 32.62 6.38 -2.12
N ASP A 66 32.36 5.74 -0.97
CA ASP A 66 33.33 5.64 0.11
C ASP A 66 34.08 4.32 -0.10
N ASP A 67 35.28 4.50 -0.64
CA ASP A 67 36.48 3.70 -0.49
C ASP A 67 36.45 2.18 -0.78
N ALA A 68 37.19 1.88 -1.85
CA ALA A 68 38.00 0.69 -1.94
C ALA A 68 38.91 0.56 -0.69
N GLU A 69 38.57 -0.35 0.21
CA GLU A 69 39.52 -1.35 0.72
C GLU A 69 38.76 -2.50 1.39
N GLY A 70 39.16 -3.73 1.03
CA GLY A 70 38.38 -4.93 1.30
C GLY A 70 38.54 -5.50 2.69
N VAL A 71 37.53 -6.25 3.13
CA VAL A 71 37.73 -7.51 3.87
C VAL A 71 36.60 -8.48 3.51
N ALA A 72 37.04 -9.57 2.88
CA ALA A 72 36.58 -10.96 2.97
C ALA A 72 35.08 -11.31 2.84
N ALA A 73 34.82 -12.13 1.82
CA ALA A 73 33.84 -13.20 1.83
C ALA A 73 33.93 -14.06 3.13
N PRO A 74 32.86 -14.78 3.46
CA PRO A 74 32.99 -16.22 3.17
C PRO A 74 31.79 -16.80 2.42
N GLU A 75 32.13 -17.63 1.45
CA GLU A 75 31.28 -18.67 0.87
C GLU A 75 31.14 -19.85 1.86
N SER A 76 30.12 -20.68 1.61
CA SER A 76 29.86 -22.04 2.15
C SER A 76 29.08 -22.04 3.48
N GLU A 77 28.01 -22.81 3.70
CA GLU A 77 27.59 -24.11 3.16
C GLU A 77 26.05 -24.29 3.19
N GLU A 78 25.63 -25.30 2.42
CA GLU A 78 24.36 -26.01 2.46
C GLU A 78 23.87 -26.31 3.89
N GLY A 79 22.56 -26.18 4.10
CA GLY A 79 21.92 -26.58 5.34
C GLY A 79 20.41 -26.41 5.31
N SER A 80 19.71 -27.34 4.66
CA SER A 80 18.30 -27.60 4.95
C SER A 80 18.13 -27.87 6.44
N PRO A 81 17.09 -27.34 7.10
CA PRO A 81 15.99 -28.26 7.44
C PRO A 81 14.58 -27.65 7.35
N ALA A 82 13.64 -28.60 7.25
CA ALA A 82 12.20 -28.47 7.11
C ALA A 82 11.48 -27.89 8.36
N PRO A 83 10.15 -27.67 8.31
CA PRO A 83 9.43 -26.74 9.19
C PRO A 83 9.06 -27.36 10.54
N ALA A 84 9.19 -26.57 11.60
CA ALA A 84 8.68 -26.91 12.94
C ALA A 84 7.25 -26.38 13.10
N THR A 85 6.31 -27.30 13.26
CA THR A 85 5.01 -27.11 13.91
C THR A 85 5.20 -26.96 15.42
N THR A 86 4.44 -26.07 16.06
CA THR A 86 4.15 -26.21 17.50
C THR A 86 2.84 -25.49 17.83
N GLU A 87 1.82 -26.28 18.13
CA GLU A 87 0.66 -25.90 18.96
C GLU A 87 1.04 -25.96 20.44
N ALA A 88 0.49 -25.04 21.24
CA ALA A 88 0.09 -25.16 22.67
C ALA A 88 -0.21 -23.73 23.16
N ASP A 89 -1.45 -23.34 23.46
CA ASP A 89 -2.34 -23.71 24.57
C ASP A 89 -2.17 -22.82 25.83
N ALA A 90 -3.34 -22.47 26.41
CA ALA A 90 -3.66 -21.79 27.67
C ALA A 90 -3.21 -20.32 27.84
N GLY A 91 -4.02 -19.33 28.23
CA GLY A 91 -5.32 -19.32 28.93
C GLY A 91 -5.19 -18.44 30.19
N ALA A 92 -6.06 -17.42 30.38
CA ALA A 92 -6.44 -16.84 31.70
C ALA A 92 -7.35 -15.58 31.61
N VAL A 93 -8.62 -15.79 31.98
CA VAL A 93 -9.53 -15.00 32.86
C VAL A 93 -9.63 -13.46 32.81
N ALA A 94 -10.87 -12.95 32.71
CA ALA A 94 -11.58 -12.30 33.83
C ALA A 94 -13.06 -12.02 33.47
N GLU A 95 -13.90 -12.13 34.49
CA GLU A 95 -15.37 -12.07 34.54
C GLU A 95 -15.91 -10.64 34.34
N ASP A 96 -17.20 -10.47 34.01
CA ASP A 96 -18.20 -9.85 34.92
C ASP A 96 -19.50 -9.38 34.20
N ASP A 97 -20.60 -9.54 34.94
CA ASP A 97 -22.01 -9.11 34.86
C ASP A 97 -22.59 -8.28 33.67
N ALA A 98 -23.77 -8.72 33.19
CA ALA A 98 -25.00 -7.90 33.06
C ALA A 98 -26.22 -8.70 32.52
N GLU A 99 -27.39 -8.48 33.16
CA GLU A 99 -28.73 -9.06 32.93
C GLU A 99 -29.27 -9.07 31.48
N PRO A 100 -30.17 -10.02 31.12
CA PRO A 100 -31.03 -9.90 29.96
C PRO A 100 -32.36 -9.21 30.31
N THR A 101 -32.64 -8.08 29.67
CA THR A 101 -33.98 -7.47 29.64
C THR A 101 -34.78 -8.09 28.50
N ASP A 102 -35.98 -8.58 28.83
CA ASP A 102 -37.03 -9.03 27.93
C ASP A 102 -37.34 -8.00 26.84
N GLU A 103 -37.43 -8.42 25.56
CA GLU A 103 -38.47 -7.94 24.63
C GLU A 103 -38.77 -9.05 23.57
N GLU A 104 -40.02 -9.50 23.55
CA GLU A 104 -40.62 -10.36 22.52
C GLU A 104 -40.54 -9.73 21.12
N PRO A 105 -40.63 -10.54 20.05
CA PRO A 105 -41.32 -10.11 18.85
C PRO A 105 -42.65 -10.85 18.69
N THR A 106 -43.68 -10.02 18.71
CA THR A 106 -45.04 -10.18 18.18
C THR A 106 -45.18 -11.13 17.00
N ALA A 107 -46.26 -11.90 17.09
CA ALA A 107 -46.86 -12.72 16.05
C ALA A 107 -47.39 -11.93 14.86
N GLU A 108 -47.57 -12.68 13.77
CA GLU A 108 -48.43 -12.55 12.57
C GLU A 108 -47.56 -12.92 11.35
N ASP A 109 -47.89 -13.86 10.48
CA ASP A 109 -49.19 -14.31 9.99
C ASP A 109 -49.02 -15.69 9.32
N GLU A 110 -50.05 -16.53 9.40
CA GLU A 110 -50.13 -17.87 8.81
C GLU A 110 -50.27 -17.81 7.27
N PRO A 111 -50.03 -18.92 6.55
CA PRO A 111 -51.19 -19.71 6.16
C PRO A 111 -51.03 -21.21 6.46
N ALA A 112 -52.06 -21.74 7.12
CA ALA A 112 -52.30 -23.13 7.49
C ALA A 112 -52.20 -24.15 6.33
N PRO A 113 -51.81 -25.42 6.63
CA PRO A 113 -52.23 -26.57 5.85
C PRO A 113 -53.49 -27.24 6.45
N SER A 114 -54.50 -27.36 5.58
CA SER A 114 -55.73 -28.15 5.65
C SER A 114 -55.86 -29.19 6.76
N VAL A 115 -56.87 -28.99 7.60
CA VAL A 115 -57.47 -30.00 8.46
C VAL A 115 -58.15 -31.06 7.60
N ALA A 116 -57.56 -32.25 7.51
CA ALA A 116 -58.29 -33.46 7.16
C ALA A 116 -58.96 -33.98 8.43
N THR A 117 -60.28 -33.82 8.53
CA THR A 117 -61.10 -34.46 9.55
C THR A 117 -61.00 -35.99 9.43
N PRO A 118 -60.67 -36.75 10.49
CA PRO A 118 -60.89 -38.19 10.48
C PRO A 118 -62.40 -38.49 10.65
N THR A 119 -62.93 -39.24 9.69
CA THR A 119 -64.26 -39.87 9.71
C THR A 119 -64.47 -40.68 10.99
N PRO A 120 -65.60 -40.53 11.71
CA PRO A 120 -65.92 -41.36 12.86
C PRO A 120 -66.54 -42.66 12.36
N GLY A 121 -65.89 -43.80 12.58
CA GLY A 121 -66.48 -45.07 12.16
C GLY A 121 -65.54 -46.26 12.11
N ALA A 122 -64.88 -46.57 13.22
CA ALA A 122 -64.48 -47.94 13.48
C ALA A 122 -64.58 -48.17 14.99
N VAL A 123 -65.66 -48.83 15.39
CA VAL A 123 -65.79 -49.41 16.73
C VAL A 123 -64.63 -50.39 16.89
N VAL A 124 -63.57 -49.97 17.56
CA VAL A 124 -62.53 -50.88 18.04
C VAL A 124 -63.14 -51.58 19.24
N THR A 125 -63.67 -52.77 18.98
CA THR A 125 -63.96 -53.75 20.01
C THR A 125 -62.69 -53.95 20.85
N PRO A 126 -62.77 -53.97 22.21
CA PRO A 126 -61.61 -54.28 23.04
C PRO A 126 -61.34 -55.78 22.91
N GLY A 127 -60.65 -56.17 21.84
CA GLY A 127 -60.04 -57.48 21.74
C GLY A 127 -58.92 -57.53 22.76
N ALA A 128 -59.02 -58.47 23.70
CA ALA A 128 -58.00 -58.74 24.71
C ALA A 128 -56.64 -58.89 24.04
N VAL A 129 -55.82 -57.85 24.13
CA VAL A 129 -54.43 -57.87 23.68
C VAL A 129 -53.72 -58.82 24.63
N THR A 130 -53.27 -59.96 24.13
CA THR A 130 -52.34 -60.81 24.84
C THR A 130 -51.14 -59.95 25.27
N GLY A 131 -50.67 -60.12 26.51
CA GLY A 131 -49.73 -59.19 27.17
C GLY A 131 -48.49 -58.83 26.34
N GLU A 132 -47.99 -59.72 25.47
CA GLU A 132 -46.83 -59.48 24.60
C GLU A 132 -47.03 -58.35 23.57
N GLY A 133 -48.23 -58.22 22.97
CA GLY A 133 -48.46 -57.21 21.92
C GLY A 133 -48.59 -55.79 22.47
N ALA A 134 -49.15 -55.65 23.67
CA ALA A 134 -49.25 -54.37 24.37
C ALA A 134 -47.87 -53.89 24.84
N GLU A 135 -47.04 -54.80 25.36
CA GLU A 135 -45.68 -54.48 25.77
C GLU A 135 -44.77 -54.10 24.58
N ALA A 136 -44.91 -54.74 23.42
CA ALA A 136 -44.17 -54.35 22.22
C ALA A 136 -44.52 -52.92 21.78
N ALA A 137 -45.82 -52.59 21.73
CA ALA A 137 -46.27 -51.25 21.40
C ALA A 137 -45.84 -50.19 22.43
N GLU A 138 -45.73 -50.55 23.71
CA GLU A 138 -45.20 -49.67 24.75
C GLU A 138 -43.69 -49.43 24.59
N ARG A 139 -42.92 -50.48 24.26
CA ARG A 139 -41.48 -50.35 23.93
C ARG A 139 -41.27 -49.44 22.72
N ASP A 140 -42.07 -49.57 21.67
CA ASP A 140 -41.96 -48.71 20.48
C ASP A 140 -42.29 -47.24 20.78
N ARG A 141 -43.25 -46.97 21.68
CA ARG A 141 -43.52 -45.60 22.15
C ARG A 141 -42.37 -45.05 22.99
N ALA A 142 -41.80 -45.88 23.87
CA ALA A 142 -40.67 -45.48 24.70
C ALA A 142 -39.42 -45.16 23.86
N THR A 143 -39.13 -45.96 22.83
CA THR A 143 -38.01 -45.69 21.90
C THR A 143 -38.25 -44.43 21.07
N ALA A 144 -39.46 -44.23 20.54
CA ALA A 144 -39.82 -43.02 19.80
C ALA A 144 -39.71 -41.76 20.68
N TYR A 145 -40.12 -41.85 21.95
CA TYR A 145 -39.96 -40.76 22.92
C TYR A 145 -38.48 -40.46 23.18
N ALA A 146 -37.67 -41.50 23.45
CA ALA A 146 -36.24 -41.33 23.68
C ALA A 146 -35.52 -40.70 22.47
N GLN A 147 -35.89 -41.10 21.25
CA GLN A 147 -35.35 -40.51 20.02
C GLN A 147 -35.74 -39.03 19.86
N ARG A 148 -36.99 -38.66 20.19
CA ARG A 148 -37.42 -37.25 20.15
C ARG A 148 -36.62 -36.40 21.14
N LEU A 149 -36.45 -36.90 22.36
CA LEU A 149 -35.68 -36.21 23.39
C LEU A 149 -34.21 -36.04 22.98
N ALA A 150 -33.59 -37.08 22.42
CA ALA A 150 -32.23 -36.98 21.89
C ALA A 150 -32.12 -35.91 20.78
N ALA A 151 -33.05 -35.91 19.81
CA ALA A 151 -33.07 -34.91 18.76
C ALA A 151 -33.33 -33.48 19.27
N GLU A 152 -34.07 -33.32 20.37
CA GLU A 152 -34.26 -32.03 21.02
C GLU A 152 -32.97 -31.53 21.70
N LEU A 153 -32.25 -32.42 22.38
CA LEU A 153 -30.94 -32.11 22.96
C LEU A 153 -29.92 -31.74 21.87
N ASP A 154 -29.87 -32.48 20.76
CA ASP A 154 -28.99 -32.18 19.62
C ASP A 154 -29.32 -30.82 18.98
N ARG A 155 -30.61 -30.46 18.88
CA ARG A 155 -30.99 -29.12 18.41
C ARG A 155 -30.62 -28.04 19.41
N ALA A 156 -30.71 -28.31 20.71
CA ALA A 156 -30.30 -27.37 21.74
C ALA A 156 -28.78 -27.14 21.70
N SER A 157 -27.98 -28.19 21.60
CA SER A 157 -26.52 -28.08 21.47
C SER A 157 -26.12 -27.34 20.19
N ALA A 158 -26.72 -27.69 19.05
CA ALA A 158 -26.43 -27.02 17.78
C ALA A 158 -26.74 -25.51 17.82
N ARG A 159 -27.81 -25.08 18.54
CA ARG A 159 -28.10 -23.65 18.74
C ARG A 159 -27.03 -22.97 19.58
N THR A 160 -26.54 -23.62 20.64
CA THR A 160 -25.47 -23.06 21.47
C THR A 160 -24.15 -22.95 20.71
N GLU A 161 -23.79 -23.97 19.92
CA GLU A 161 -22.60 -23.95 19.07
C GLU A 161 -22.68 -22.85 18.02
N LEU A 162 -23.83 -22.67 17.38
CA LEU A 162 -24.05 -21.59 16.42
C LEU A 162 -23.90 -20.21 17.07
N ALA A 163 -24.48 -20.00 18.25
CA ALA A 163 -24.33 -18.75 18.98
C ALA A 163 -22.86 -18.46 19.35
N GLN A 164 -22.12 -19.49 19.78
CA GLN A 164 -20.68 -19.37 20.06
C GLN A 164 -19.87 -19.06 18.79
N ALA A 165 -20.16 -19.74 17.68
CA ALA A 165 -19.49 -19.48 16.40
C ALA A 165 -19.75 -18.06 15.89
N GLN A 166 -20.98 -17.54 16.07
CA GLN A 166 -21.33 -16.16 15.75
C GLN A 166 -20.53 -15.16 16.60
N GLN A 167 -20.42 -15.40 17.91
CA GLN A 167 -19.62 -14.55 18.80
C GLN A 167 -18.15 -14.56 18.42
N GLN A 168 -17.57 -15.73 18.12
CA GLN A 168 -16.19 -15.85 17.65
C GLN A 168 -15.96 -15.09 16.34
N ALA A 169 -16.91 -15.19 15.39
CA ALA A 169 -16.82 -14.45 14.13
C ALA A 169 -16.79 -12.93 14.36
N LEU A 170 -17.62 -12.40 15.27
CA LEU A 170 -17.61 -10.98 15.64
C LEU A 170 -16.27 -10.57 16.26
N GLN A 171 -15.69 -11.39 17.14
CA GLN A 171 -14.37 -11.12 17.73
C GLN A 171 -13.26 -11.07 16.67
N VAL A 172 -13.29 -11.95 15.68
CA VAL A 172 -12.34 -11.94 14.55
C VAL A 172 -12.51 -10.65 13.74
N ILE A 173 -13.73 -10.21 13.49
CA ILE A 173 -14.00 -8.95 12.78
C ILE A 173 -13.46 -7.76 13.58
N ASP A 174 -13.74 -7.66 14.87
CA ASP A 174 -13.28 -6.55 15.72
C ASP A 174 -11.76 -6.50 15.85
N THR A 175 -11.10 -7.66 15.92
CA THR A 175 -9.64 -7.73 15.95
C THR A 175 -9.03 -7.36 14.59
N ALA A 176 -9.65 -7.78 13.48
CA ALA A 176 -9.24 -7.39 12.14
C ALA A 176 -9.40 -5.88 11.91
N GLN A 177 -10.52 -5.28 12.33
CA GLN A 177 -10.78 -3.85 12.25
C GLN A 177 -9.75 -3.04 13.04
N ARG A 178 -9.51 -3.39 14.31
CA ARG A 178 -8.49 -2.73 15.13
C ARG A 178 -7.09 -2.82 14.51
N ARG A 179 -6.72 -3.97 13.96
CA ARG A 179 -5.44 -4.13 13.25
C ARG A 179 -5.38 -3.24 12.01
N ALA A 180 -6.46 -3.17 11.23
CA ALA A 180 -6.54 -2.31 10.06
C ALA A 180 -6.37 -0.83 10.43
N ASP A 181 -7.03 -0.38 11.51
CA ASP A 181 -6.91 1.00 11.99
C ASP A 181 -5.48 1.35 12.42
N VAL A 182 -4.81 0.46 13.15
CA VAL A 182 -3.40 0.66 13.54
C VAL A 182 -2.50 0.77 12.31
N VAL A 183 -2.69 -0.09 11.29
CA VAL A 183 -1.92 -0.03 10.05
C VAL A 183 -2.18 1.26 9.28
N LEU A 184 -3.45 1.68 9.16
CA LEU A 184 -3.83 2.92 8.47
C LEU A 184 -3.31 4.17 9.19
N GLN A 185 -3.40 4.22 10.52
CA GLN A 185 -2.85 5.32 11.31
C GLN A 185 -1.32 5.38 11.18
N GLY A 186 -0.64 4.23 11.27
CA GLY A 186 0.81 4.14 11.07
C GLY A 186 1.22 4.58 9.66
N ALA A 187 0.50 4.15 8.62
CA ALA A 187 0.77 4.57 7.24
C ALA A 187 0.57 6.08 7.04
N ARG A 188 -0.50 6.65 7.60
CA ARG A 188 -0.76 8.10 7.56
C ARG A 188 0.33 8.90 8.29
N ALA A 189 0.80 8.43 9.43
CA ALA A 189 1.87 9.09 10.17
C ALA A 189 3.19 9.09 9.38
N ARG A 190 3.56 7.95 8.78
CA ARG A 190 4.75 7.86 7.92
C ARG A 190 4.65 8.78 6.71
N ALA A 191 3.52 8.75 6.00
CA ALA A 191 3.29 9.62 4.85
C ALA A 191 3.40 11.12 5.21
N ARG A 192 2.91 11.53 6.39
CA ARG A 192 3.09 12.90 6.88
C ARG A 192 4.56 13.23 7.17
N SER A 193 5.28 12.34 7.84
CA SER A 193 6.71 12.55 8.12
C SER A 193 7.56 12.64 6.84
N GLU A 194 7.25 11.85 5.83
CA GLU A 194 7.92 11.89 4.52
C GLU A 194 7.59 13.20 3.78
N ALA A 195 6.33 13.65 3.83
CA ALA A 195 5.94 14.95 3.27
C ALA A 195 6.64 16.11 3.98
N GLU A 196 6.77 16.07 5.30
CA GLU A 196 7.48 17.09 6.06
C GLU A 196 8.98 17.09 5.76
N ALA A 197 9.60 15.92 5.63
CA ALA A 197 11.00 15.78 5.26
C ALA A 197 11.28 16.32 3.85
N THR A 198 10.42 16.00 2.88
CA THR A 198 10.55 16.52 1.50
C THR A 198 10.34 18.03 1.44
N LEU A 199 9.41 18.59 2.22
CA LEU A 199 9.25 20.04 2.35
C LEU A 199 10.45 20.72 3.02
N ALA A 200 11.04 20.09 4.05
CA ALA A 200 12.23 20.61 4.71
C ALA A 200 13.44 20.62 3.76
N ASP A 201 13.64 19.57 2.98
CA ASP A 201 14.68 19.50 1.94
C ASP A 201 14.44 20.51 0.81
N ALA A 202 13.21 20.65 0.32
CA ALA A 202 12.89 21.69 -0.67
C ALA A 202 13.19 23.10 -0.14
N ARG A 203 12.88 23.37 1.13
CA ARG A 203 13.18 24.66 1.78
C ARG A 203 14.68 24.88 1.93
N SER A 204 15.45 23.86 2.32
CA SER A 204 16.91 23.98 2.46
C SER A 204 17.58 24.26 1.11
N ARG A 205 17.06 23.71 0.01
CA ARG A 205 17.52 24.00 -1.36
C ARG A 205 17.11 25.38 -1.87
N LEU A 206 15.92 25.86 -1.53
CA LEU A 206 15.42 27.17 -1.97
C LEU A 206 16.06 28.34 -1.23
N ALA A 207 16.36 28.19 0.06
CA ALA A 207 16.96 29.25 0.88
C ALA A 207 18.24 29.88 0.26
N PRO A 208 19.26 29.12 -0.17
CA PRO A 208 20.45 29.70 -0.79
C PRO A 208 20.16 30.33 -2.15
N LEU A 209 19.19 29.82 -2.92
CA LEU A 209 18.83 30.41 -4.22
C LEU A 209 18.16 31.77 -4.07
N LEU A 210 17.28 31.93 -3.08
CA LEU A 210 16.68 33.22 -2.77
C LEU A 210 17.70 34.22 -2.25
N GLU A 211 18.69 33.75 -1.47
CA GLU A 211 19.77 34.62 -1.02
C GLU A 211 20.69 35.04 -2.18
N GLN A 212 20.96 34.13 -3.12
CA GLN A 212 21.66 34.45 -4.36
C GLN A 212 20.90 35.46 -5.22
N GLU A 213 19.57 35.34 -5.34
CA GLU A 213 18.75 36.30 -6.07
C GLU A 213 18.87 37.70 -5.46
N ARG A 214 18.74 37.82 -4.13
CA ARG A 214 18.90 39.09 -3.42
C ARG A 214 20.29 39.68 -3.61
N ALA A 215 21.31 38.82 -3.57
CA ALA A 215 22.70 39.23 -3.79
C ALA A 215 22.91 39.84 -5.19
N VAL A 216 22.41 39.17 -6.22
CA VAL A 216 22.47 39.65 -7.61
C VAL A 216 21.67 40.95 -7.77
N GLN A 217 20.48 41.06 -7.17
CA GLN A 217 19.68 42.28 -7.22
C GLN A 217 20.38 43.47 -6.55
N ALA A 218 21.02 43.26 -5.40
CA ALA A 218 21.81 44.29 -4.72
C ALA A 218 22.98 44.76 -5.59
N ARG A 219 23.69 43.83 -6.23
CA ARG A 219 24.80 44.16 -7.15
C ARG A 219 24.33 44.94 -8.38
N LEU A 220 23.20 44.57 -8.98
CA LEU A 220 22.63 45.31 -10.10
C LEU A 220 22.20 46.72 -9.70
N ALA A 221 21.64 46.89 -8.50
CA ALA A 221 21.29 48.21 -7.97
C ALA A 221 22.55 49.09 -7.79
N LYS A 222 23.62 48.51 -7.24
CA LYS A 222 24.90 49.19 -7.06
C LYS A 222 25.52 49.63 -8.39
N LEU A 223 25.61 48.73 -9.37
CA LEU A 223 26.10 49.06 -10.71
C LEU A 223 25.29 50.18 -11.38
N ARG A 224 23.97 50.20 -11.21
CA ARG A 224 23.13 51.28 -11.71
C ARG A 224 23.49 52.61 -11.05
N ASP A 225 23.61 52.62 -9.73
CA ASP A 225 23.92 53.84 -8.98
C ASP A 225 25.33 54.37 -9.33
N ASP A 226 26.30 53.49 -9.56
CA ASP A 226 27.66 53.84 -10.00
C ASP A 226 27.65 54.38 -11.45
N LEU A 227 26.87 53.80 -12.35
CA LEU A 227 26.67 54.34 -13.70
C LEU A 227 26.02 55.73 -13.69
N GLU A 228 25.05 55.98 -12.80
CA GLU A 228 24.46 57.31 -12.62
C GLU A 228 25.47 58.32 -12.07
N ALA A 229 26.34 57.89 -11.14
CA ALA A 229 27.42 58.71 -10.61
C ALA A 229 28.45 59.07 -11.69
N LEU A 230 28.87 58.09 -12.51
CA LEU A 230 29.77 58.29 -13.64
C LEU A 230 29.16 59.24 -14.68
N THR A 231 27.89 59.04 -15.03
CA THR A 231 27.18 59.92 -15.98
C THR A 231 27.16 61.36 -15.49
N ARG A 232 26.98 61.58 -14.17
CA ARG A 232 27.04 62.92 -13.56
C ARG A 232 28.46 63.49 -13.56
N ALA A 233 29.47 62.69 -13.22
CA ALA A 233 30.87 63.10 -13.22
C ALA A 233 31.35 63.54 -14.62
N VAL A 234 30.94 62.83 -15.68
CA VAL A 234 31.22 63.19 -17.07
C VAL A 234 30.54 64.50 -17.46
N ALA A 235 29.29 64.71 -17.01
CA ALA A 235 28.59 65.97 -17.26
C ALA A 235 29.28 67.16 -16.58
N ASP A 236 29.87 66.95 -15.40
CA ASP A 236 30.61 67.97 -14.65
C ASP A 236 32.03 68.21 -15.21
N ALA A 237 32.69 67.19 -15.77
CA ALA A 237 34.05 67.25 -16.31
C ALA A 237 34.20 66.41 -17.60
N PRO A 238 33.85 66.95 -18.78
CA PRO A 238 33.76 66.17 -20.02
C PRO A 238 35.10 65.67 -20.57
N ASP A 239 36.22 66.26 -20.17
CA ASP A 239 37.58 65.88 -20.60
C ASP A 239 38.30 64.95 -19.59
N ALA A 240 37.63 64.54 -18.51
CA ALA A 240 38.20 63.64 -17.53
C ALA A 240 38.31 62.20 -18.08
N PRO A 241 39.39 61.46 -17.78
CA PRO A 241 39.50 60.07 -18.19
C PRO A 241 38.40 59.23 -17.53
N LEU A 242 37.67 58.47 -18.35
CA LEU A 242 36.67 57.52 -17.89
C LEU A 242 37.34 56.28 -17.30
N PRO A 243 36.84 55.74 -16.18
CA PRO A 243 37.26 54.42 -15.72
C PRO A 243 36.86 53.35 -16.74
N THR A 244 37.65 52.29 -16.81
CA THR A 244 37.37 51.15 -17.68
C THR A 244 36.21 50.32 -17.13
N ALA A 245 35.55 49.54 -18.00
CA ALA A 245 34.47 48.67 -17.57
C ALA A 245 34.93 47.60 -16.56
N GLU A 246 36.18 47.13 -16.68
CA GLU A 246 36.80 46.21 -15.72
C GLU A 246 36.99 46.89 -14.35
N GLU A 247 37.52 48.12 -14.30
CA GLU A 247 37.68 48.85 -13.02
C GLU A 247 36.35 49.05 -12.27
N VAL A 248 35.26 49.38 -12.99
CA VAL A 248 33.94 49.57 -12.35
C VAL A 248 33.36 48.25 -11.85
N VAL A 249 33.59 47.16 -12.58
CA VAL A 249 33.12 45.82 -12.17
C VAL A 249 33.93 45.29 -10.99
N ASP A 250 35.24 45.48 -11.00
CA ASP A 250 36.16 45.06 -9.93
C ASP A 250 35.87 45.84 -8.64
N GLU A 251 35.65 47.15 -8.71
CA GLU A 251 35.32 47.97 -7.54
C GLU A 251 34.00 47.53 -6.88
N VAL A 252 33.05 47.03 -7.66
CA VAL A 252 31.78 46.45 -7.15
C VAL A 252 31.96 45.03 -6.62
N GLU A 253 32.88 44.22 -7.17
CA GLU A 253 33.20 42.88 -6.67
C GLU A 253 34.04 42.89 -5.39
N GLU A 254 34.90 43.89 -5.23
CA GLU A 254 35.77 44.06 -4.06
C GLU A 254 35.08 44.77 -2.88
N ASP A 255 33.90 45.39 -3.09
CA ASP A 255 33.13 46.00 -2.02
C ASP A 255 32.60 44.91 -1.05
N PRO A 256 33.00 44.91 0.23
CA PRO A 256 32.56 43.93 1.22
C PRO A 256 31.06 43.99 1.52
N SER A 257 30.38 45.05 1.06
CA SER A 257 28.93 45.24 1.16
C SER A 257 28.19 44.53 0.03
N THR A 258 28.88 44.12 -1.04
CA THR A 258 28.30 43.39 -2.17
C THR A 258 28.48 41.89 -1.94
N PRO A 259 27.40 41.12 -1.73
CA PRO A 259 27.50 39.68 -1.55
C PRO A 259 28.10 39.00 -2.79
N GLN A 260 29.18 38.26 -2.58
CA GLN A 260 29.94 37.58 -3.63
C GLN A 260 29.10 36.49 -4.30
N PRO A 261 29.00 36.44 -5.65
CA PRO A 261 28.27 35.38 -6.31
C PRO A 261 29.02 34.04 -6.14
N PRO A 262 28.32 32.92 -5.94
CA PRO A 262 28.95 31.61 -5.83
C PRO A 262 29.36 31.03 -7.20
N PHE A 263 29.13 31.75 -8.30
CA PHE A 263 29.58 31.31 -9.62
C PHE A 263 31.09 31.52 -9.72
N PRO A 264 31.87 30.50 -10.12
CA PRO A 264 33.25 30.73 -10.47
C PRO A 264 33.30 31.76 -11.60
N HIS A 265 34.13 32.79 -11.45
CA HIS A 265 34.50 33.71 -12.51
C HIS A 265 34.90 32.87 -13.74
N GLY A 266 34.06 32.81 -14.78
CA GLY A 266 34.36 31.97 -15.95
C GLY A 266 33.21 31.57 -16.87
N PHE A 267 31.94 31.56 -16.44
CA PHE A 267 30.83 31.31 -17.38
C PHE A 267 30.39 32.62 -18.04
N GLY A 268 31.20 33.14 -18.97
CA GLY A 268 30.85 34.40 -19.63
C GLY A 268 31.75 34.93 -20.74
N SER A 269 32.92 34.36 -21.03
CA SER A 269 33.64 34.74 -22.26
C SER A 269 33.14 33.91 -23.43
N VAL A 270 31.91 34.16 -23.89
CA VAL A 270 31.55 33.83 -25.27
C VAL A 270 32.32 34.82 -26.13
N THR A 271 33.52 34.42 -26.56
CA THR A 271 34.19 35.05 -27.70
C THR A 271 33.28 34.82 -28.90
N VAL A 272 32.56 35.87 -29.29
CA VAL A 272 31.95 35.95 -30.61
C VAL A 272 33.11 36.16 -31.58
N GLU A 273 33.53 35.09 -32.25
CA GLU A 273 34.36 35.13 -33.47
C GLU A 273 33.50 35.57 -34.67
#